data_AF-A0A2D7TVW7-F1
#
_entry.id   AF-A0A2D7TVW7-F1
#
_cell.length_a   1.000
_cell.length_b   1.000
_cell.length_c   1.000
_cell.angle_alpha   90.00
_cell.angle_beta   90.00
_cell.angle_gamma   90.00
#
_symmetry.space_group_name_H-M   'P 1'
#
loop_
_entity.id
_entity.type
_entity.pdbx_description
1 polymer ?
#
loop_
_entity_poly.entity_id
_entity_poly.type
_entity_poly.pdbx_seq_one_letter_code
_entity_poly.pdbx_strand_id
1 'polypeptide(L)'
;MSALLNQHLGKKLRLRRTSLGLTQTQVAKAINVTFQQIQKYEKGTNGVSSARLLQLASFLKVPVKYFFEDYQHSTSPNEANDSSKDINYSFLVRLFNDLEPQQREKLLEVLRDNSNLSRAI
;
A
#
# COMPACT_ATOMS: atom_id res chain seq x y z
N MET A 1 6.10 -4.03 -11.21
CA MET A 1 6.49 -3.36 -9.94
C MET A 1 6.72 -1.89 -10.26
N SER A 2 6.03 -0.96 -9.58
CA SER A 2 6.16 0.48 -9.86
C SER A 2 7.53 1.02 -9.44
N ALA A 3 8.05 2.00 -10.18
CA ALA A 3 9.33 2.64 -9.86
C ALA A 3 9.31 3.30 -8.45
N LEU A 4 8.15 3.82 -8.03
CA LEU A 4 7.93 4.40 -6.71
C LEU A 4 8.10 3.37 -5.58
N LEU A 5 7.55 2.17 -5.77
CA LEU A 5 7.71 1.09 -4.81
C LEU A 5 9.18 0.69 -4.67
N ASN A 6 9.88 0.52 -5.78
CA ASN A 6 11.30 0.15 -5.75
C ASN A 6 12.15 1.19 -5.01
N GLN A 7 11.89 2.49 -5.23
CA GLN A 7 12.57 3.56 -4.50
C GLN A 7 12.26 3.52 -3.01
N HIS A 8 11.01 3.25 -2.63
CA HIS A 8 10.63 3.13 -1.23
C HIS A 8 11.33 1.94 -0.54
N LEU A 9 11.28 0.75 -1.15
CA LEU A 9 11.97 -0.45 -0.67
C LEU A 9 13.48 -0.18 -0.51
N GLY A 10 14.09 0.48 -1.50
CA GLY A 10 15.49 0.88 -1.46
C GLY A 10 15.84 1.83 -0.32
N LYS A 11 14.99 2.82 -0.04
CA LYS A 11 15.14 3.75 1.10
C LYS A 11 15.07 3.02 2.44
N LYS A 12 14.06 2.16 2.65
CA LYS A 12 13.91 1.36 3.88
C LYS A 12 15.09 0.42 4.10
N LEU A 13 15.57 -0.24 3.04
CA LEU A 13 16.78 -1.08 3.05
C LEU A 13 18.01 -0.27 3.50
N ARG A 14 18.28 0.86 2.85
CA ARG A 14 19.43 1.71 3.18
C ARG A 14 19.37 2.18 4.62
N LEU A 15 18.22 2.67 5.07
CA LEU A 15 18.01 3.19 6.43
C LEU A 15 18.29 2.12 7.50
N ARG A 16 17.75 0.91 7.31
CA ARG A 16 17.98 -0.18 8.27
C ARG A 16 19.43 -0.65 8.23
N ARG A 17 20.01 -0.80 7.05
CA ARG A 17 21.41 -1.18 6.90
C ARG A 17 22.34 -0.19 7.63
N THR A 18 22.14 1.12 7.44
CA THR A 18 23.00 2.14 8.07
C THR A 18 22.81 2.22 9.58
N SER A 19 21.59 2.04 10.10
CA SER A 19 21.36 2.00 11.55
C SER A 19 22.03 0.79 12.23
N LEU A 20 22.29 -0.28 11.49
CA LEU A 20 23.06 -1.44 11.96
C LEU A 20 24.58 -1.31 11.70
N GLY A 21 25.06 -0.18 11.17
CA GLY A 21 26.48 0.00 10.82
C GLY A 21 26.98 -0.91 9.69
N LEU A 22 26.07 -1.48 8.90
CA LEU A 22 26.42 -2.45 7.85
C LEU A 22 26.80 -1.77 6.54
N THR A 23 27.78 -2.33 5.84
CA THR A 23 28.14 -1.97 4.46
C THR A 23 27.24 -2.69 3.46
N GLN A 24 27.10 -2.13 2.25
CA GLN A 24 26.35 -2.80 1.17
C GLN A 24 26.95 -4.18 0.83
N THR A 25 28.28 -4.32 0.91
CA THR A 25 28.98 -5.59 0.69
C THR A 25 28.61 -6.65 1.73
N GLN A 26 28.45 -6.26 3.00
CA GLN A 26 28.01 -7.19 4.04
C GLN A 26 26.59 -7.70 3.78
N VAL A 27 25.66 -6.82 3.40
CA VAL A 27 24.30 -7.22 3.03
C VAL A 27 24.31 -8.12 1.79
N ALA A 28 25.11 -7.76 0.77
CA ALA A 28 25.21 -8.51 -0.47
C ALA A 28 25.68 -9.96 -0.23
N LYS A 29 26.74 -10.12 0.59
CA LYS A 29 27.25 -11.44 1.00
C LYS A 29 26.20 -12.24 1.77
N ALA A 30 25.50 -11.61 2.72
CA ALA A 30 24.54 -12.29 3.58
C ALA A 30 23.37 -12.91 2.82
N ILE A 31 22.95 -12.29 1.72
CA ILE A 31 21.88 -12.83 0.86
C ILE A 31 22.41 -13.44 -0.43
N ASN A 32 23.72 -13.62 -0.61
CA ASN A 32 24.31 -14.17 -1.84
C ASN A 32 23.86 -13.43 -3.12
N VAL A 33 24.12 -12.12 -3.16
CA VAL A 33 23.99 -11.26 -4.35
C VAL A 33 25.24 -10.41 -4.52
N THR A 34 25.39 -9.76 -5.67
CA THR A 34 26.49 -8.83 -5.90
C THR A 34 26.30 -7.51 -5.14
N PHE A 35 27.41 -6.84 -4.81
CA PHE A 35 27.38 -5.48 -4.25
C PHE A 35 26.58 -4.52 -5.14
N GLN A 36 26.77 -4.62 -6.45
CA GLN A 36 26.06 -3.81 -7.45
C GLN A 36 24.55 -4.04 -7.37
N GLN A 37 24.10 -5.26 -7.07
CA GLN A 37 22.68 -5.55 -6.92
C GLN A 37 22.07 -4.85 -5.70
N ILE A 38 22.77 -4.85 -4.56
CA ILE A 38 22.37 -4.06 -3.39
C ILE A 38 22.36 -2.56 -3.71
N GLN A 39 23.36 -2.06 -4.43
CA GLN A 39 23.40 -0.66 -4.85
C GLN A 39 22.18 -0.31 -5.73
N LYS A 40 21.81 -1.18 -6.67
CA LYS A 40 20.62 -1.01 -7.53
C LYS A 40 19.31 -1.09 -6.74
N TYR A 41 19.24 -1.95 -5.73
CA TYR A 41 18.09 -2.01 -4.82
C TYR A 41 17.96 -0.73 -4.02
N GLU A 42 19.03 -0.23 -3.41
CA GLU A 42 19.01 1.02 -2.62
C GLU A 42 18.72 2.25 -3.47
N LYS A 43 19.12 2.25 -4.75
CA LYS A 43 18.76 3.30 -5.71
C LYS A 43 17.34 3.16 -6.26
N GLY A 44 16.67 2.02 -6.06
CA GLY A 44 15.37 1.71 -6.63
C GLY A 44 15.37 1.49 -8.15
N THR A 45 16.53 1.34 -8.79
CA THR A 45 16.61 1.09 -10.23
C THR A 45 16.27 -0.35 -10.59
N ASN A 46 16.44 -1.28 -9.65
CA ASN A 46 16.00 -2.66 -9.78
C ASN A 46 14.99 -2.98 -8.69
N GLY A 47 13.93 -3.71 -9.06
CA GLY A 47 12.98 -4.27 -8.10
C GLY A 47 13.60 -5.40 -7.28
N VAL A 48 13.08 -5.56 -6.06
CA VAL A 48 13.43 -6.65 -5.15
C VAL A 48 12.33 -7.71 -5.25
N SER A 49 12.69 -8.97 -5.52
CA SER A 49 11.71 -10.07 -5.53
C SER A 49 11.26 -10.40 -4.11
N SER A 50 10.07 -10.99 -3.95
CA SER A 50 9.53 -11.38 -2.63
C SER A 50 10.48 -12.29 -1.85
N ALA A 51 11.15 -13.23 -2.54
CA ALA A 51 12.15 -14.10 -1.92
C ALA A 51 13.36 -13.32 -1.37
N ARG A 52 13.86 -12.32 -2.12
CA ARG A 52 14.95 -11.45 -1.67
C ARG A 52 14.52 -10.55 -0.52
N LEU A 53 13.28 -10.06 -0.55
CA LEU A 53 12.71 -9.25 0.52
C LEU A 53 12.64 -10.02 1.84
N LEU A 54 12.24 -11.30 1.79
CA LEU A 54 12.25 -12.20 2.95
C LEU A 54 13.66 -12.42 3.51
N GLN A 55 14.63 -12.69 2.65
CA GLN A 55 16.03 -12.85 3.06
C GLN A 55 16.59 -11.57 3.70
N LEU A 56 16.31 -10.42 3.10
CA LEU A 56 16.69 -9.11 3.65
C LEU A 56 16.04 -8.85 5.01
N ALA A 57 14.75 -9.13 5.16
CA ALA A 57 14.02 -8.98 6.42
C ALA A 57 14.66 -9.82 7.53
N SER A 58 14.94 -11.10 7.23
CA SER A 58 15.60 -12.02 8.17
C SER A 58 16.99 -11.52 8.57
N PHE A 59 17.82 -11.12 7.60
CA PHE A 59 19.19 -10.68 7.88
C PHE A 59 19.23 -9.35 8.66
N LEU A 60 18.35 -8.41 8.31
CA LEU A 60 18.27 -7.09 8.94
C LEU A 60 17.48 -7.09 10.26
N LYS A 61 16.99 -8.26 10.68
CA LYS A 61 16.21 -8.48 11.91
C LYS A 61 15.01 -7.53 12.00
N VAL A 62 14.20 -7.51 10.93
CA VAL A 62 12.96 -6.72 10.85
C VAL A 62 11.85 -7.58 10.26
N PRO A 63 10.57 -7.36 10.61
CA PRO A 63 9.46 -7.99 9.91
C PRO A 63 9.43 -7.54 8.44
N VAL A 64 8.95 -8.37 7.53
CA VAL A 64 8.82 -8.00 6.09
C VAL A 64 7.98 -6.73 5.90
N LYS A 65 6.99 -6.51 6.77
CA LYS A 65 6.14 -5.31 6.81
C LYS A 65 6.95 -4.01 6.90
N TYR A 66 8.13 -4.03 7.53
CA TYR A 66 9.02 -2.87 7.65
C TYR A 66 9.32 -2.20 6.31
N PHE A 67 9.49 -3.00 5.25
CA PHE A 67 9.79 -2.47 3.92
C PHE A 67 8.63 -1.72 3.28
N PHE A 68 7.41 -1.82 3.83
CA PHE A 68 6.20 -1.18 3.32
C PHE A 68 5.62 -0.15 4.30
N GLU A 69 6.25 0.04 5.47
CA GLU A 69 5.85 1.07 6.42
C GLU A 69 5.94 2.45 5.77
N ASP A 70 4.95 3.31 5.97
CA ASP A 70 4.87 4.65 5.37
C ASP A 70 4.88 4.65 3.83
N TYR A 71 4.77 3.48 3.19
CA TYR A 71 4.48 3.40 1.77
C TYR A 71 3.00 3.72 1.60
N GLN A 72 2.73 4.98 1.27
CA GLN A 72 1.43 5.42 0.78
C GLN A 72 1.21 4.73 -0.56
N HIS A 73 0.72 3.49 -0.51
CA HIS A 73 0.14 2.89 -1.68
C HIS A 73 -1.10 3.73 -1.95
N SER A 74 -1.22 4.31 -3.15
CA SER A 74 -2.50 4.67 -3.74
C SER A 74 -3.36 3.42 -4.02
N THR A 75 -3.34 2.49 -3.06
CA THR A 75 -4.26 1.39 -2.82
C THR A 75 -4.40 1.33 -1.29
N SER A 76 -4.92 2.37 -0.68
CA SER A 76 -6.31 2.24 -0.33
C SER A 76 -7.15 1.90 -1.57
N PRO A 77 -8.01 0.87 -1.54
CA PRO A 77 -9.22 0.84 -2.36
C PRO A 77 -10.16 2.05 -2.09
N ASN A 78 -9.62 3.15 -1.59
CA ASN A 78 -10.28 4.30 -1.05
C ASN A 78 -9.37 5.51 -1.36
N GLU A 79 -9.77 6.28 -2.35
CA GLU A 79 -9.29 7.65 -2.61
C GLU A 79 -7.93 7.75 -3.32
N ALA A 80 -7.95 7.67 -4.66
CA ALA A 80 -8.00 8.87 -5.49
C ALA A 80 -7.70 8.54 -6.97
N ASN A 81 -8.65 8.95 -7.82
CA ASN A 81 -8.57 9.14 -9.28
C ASN A 81 -8.66 7.88 -10.16
N ASP A 82 -9.89 7.41 -10.35
CA ASP A 82 -10.35 7.07 -11.69
C ASP A 82 -11.45 8.06 -12.11
N SER A 83 -11.32 8.60 -13.30
CA SER A 83 -12.21 9.62 -13.88
C SER A 83 -13.39 9.00 -14.61
N SER A 84 -13.85 7.83 -14.16
CA SER A 84 -15.11 7.20 -14.55
C SER A 84 -15.93 6.91 -13.30
N LYS A 85 -17.24 7.16 -13.38
CA LYS A 85 -18.24 7.10 -12.30
C LYS A 85 -18.44 5.69 -11.72
N ASP A 86 -17.41 5.10 -11.12
CA ASP A 86 -17.56 3.87 -10.35
C ASP A 86 -17.91 4.26 -8.91
N ILE A 87 -19.21 4.33 -8.65
CA ILE A 87 -19.75 4.52 -7.30
C ILE A 87 -19.20 3.41 -6.42
N ASN A 88 -18.39 3.76 -5.42
CA ASN A 88 -17.83 2.80 -4.47
C ASN A 88 -18.90 2.32 -3.48
N TYR A 89 -19.69 1.33 -3.89
CA TYR A 89 -20.75 0.73 -3.08
C TYR A 89 -20.24 0.11 -1.78
N SER A 90 -18.96 -0.27 -1.70
CA SER A 90 -18.39 -0.85 -0.48
C SER A 90 -18.33 0.15 0.69
N PHE A 91 -18.12 1.43 0.39
CA PHE A 91 -18.15 2.49 1.38
C PHE A 91 -19.59 2.75 1.86
N LEU A 92 -20.55 2.81 0.94
CA LEU A 92 -21.96 3.01 1.27
C LEU A 92 -22.52 1.90 2.15
N VAL A 93 -22.15 0.64 1.87
CA VAL A 93 -22.58 -0.52 2.67
C VAL A 93 -22.01 -0.46 4.09
N ARG A 94 -20.74 -0.06 4.25
CA ARG A 94 -20.13 0.12 5.57
C ARG A 94 -20.81 1.23 6.35
N LEU A 95 -20.96 2.41 5.73
CA LEU A 95 -21.62 3.55 6.35
C LEU A 95 -23.05 3.19 6.77
N PHE A 96 -23.81 2.50 5.90
CA PHE A 96 -25.16 2.05 6.22
C PHE A 96 -25.19 1.10 7.42
N ASN A 97 -24.23 0.17 7.51
CA ASN A 97 -24.12 -0.77 8.63
C ASN A 97 -23.68 -0.09 9.94
N ASP A 98 -23.01 1.06 9.88
CA ASP A 98 -22.59 1.81 11.07
C ASP A 98 -23.70 2.74 11.60
N LEU A 99 -24.76 2.99 10.82
CA LEU A 99 -25.92 3.79 11.25
C LEU A 99 -26.80 3.07 12.28
N GLU A 100 -27.41 3.85 13.17
CA GLU A 100 -28.45 3.34 14.06
C GLU A 100 -29.73 2.98 13.28
N PRO A 101 -30.57 2.04 13.78
CA PRO A 101 -31.76 1.59 13.07
C PRO A 101 -32.69 2.73 12.59
N GLN A 102 -32.89 3.74 13.44
CA GLN A 102 -33.73 4.91 13.13
C GLN A 102 -33.14 5.78 12.01
N GLN A 103 -31.81 5.85 11.90
CA GLN A 103 -31.12 6.60 10.86
C GLN A 103 -31.15 5.86 9.52
N ARG A 104 -31.10 4.52 9.55
CA ARG A 104 -31.25 3.69 8.34
C ARG A 104 -32.62 3.81 7.71
N GLU A 105 -33.68 3.78 8.52
CA GLU A 105 -35.06 3.93 8.03
C GLU A 105 -35.26 5.29 7.36
N LYS A 106 -34.81 6.37 8.01
CA LYS A 106 -34.89 7.72 7.44
C LYS A 106 -34.08 7.87 6.15
N LEU A 107 -32.91 7.25 6.07
CA LEU A 107 -32.10 7.24 4.84
C LEU A 107 -32.81 6.51 3.70
N LEU A 108 -33.44 5.36 3.99
CA LEU A 108 -34.21 4.60 3.00
C LEU A 108 -35.45 5.37 2.52
N GLU A 109 -36.13 6.09 3.40
CA GLU A 109 -37.25 6.98 3.07
C GLU A 109 -36.80 8.09 2.09
N VAL A 110 -35.72 8.81 2.42
CA VAL A 110 -35.17 9.87 1.57
C VAL A 110 -34.74 9.33 0.19
N LEU A 111 -34.11 8.16 0.13
CA LEU A 111 -33.69 7.55 -1.14
C LEU A 111 -34.91 7.14 -2.00
N ARG A 112 -35.98 6.65 -1.37
CA ARG A 112 -37.24 6.29 -2.06
C ARG A 112 -37.92 7.51 -2.65
N ASP A 113 -38.01 8.60 -1.90
CA ASP A 113 -38.64 9.84 -2.35
C ASP A 113 -37.91 10.45 -3.55
N ASN A 114 -36.58 10.45 -3.50
CA ASN A 114 -35.75 10.96 -4.60
C ASN A 114 -35.80 10.05 -5.85
N SER A 115 -36.02 8.74 -5.69
CA SER A 115 -36.20 7.83 -6.84
C SER A 115 -37.51 8.05 -7.60
N ASN A 116 -38.54 8.58 -6.92
CA ASN A 116 -39.82 8.93 -7.55
C ASN A 116 -39.73 10.26 -8.33
N LEU A 117 -38.86 11.18 -7.91
CA LEU A 117 -38.58 12.44 -8.63
C LEU A 117 -37.94 12.20 -10.01
N SER A 118 -37.11 11.17 -10.17
CA SER A 118 -36.49 10.86 -11.46
C SER A 118 -37.43 10.16 -12.45
N ARG A 119 -38.62 9.73 -12.03
CA ARG A 119 -39.65 9.13 -12.88
C ARG A 119 -40.74 10.12 -13.33
N ALA A 120 -40.76 11.32 -12.75
CA ALA A 120 -41.78 12.34 -12.99
C ALA A 120 -41.32 13.48 -13.93
N ILE A 121 -40.14 13.35 -14.54
CA ILE A 121 -39.59 14.23 -15.60
C ILE A 121 -39.38 13.37 -16.84
#